data_AF-A0A3B4ZKI8-F1
#
_entry.id   AF-A0A3B4ZKI8-F1
#
_cell.length_a   1.000
_cell.length_b   1.000
_cell.length_c   1.000
_cell.angle_alpha   90.00
_cell.angle_beta   90.00
_cell.angle_gamma   90.00
#
_symmetry.space_group_name_H-M   'P 1'
#
loop_
_entity.id
_entity.type
_entity.pdbx_description
1 polymer ?
#
loop_
_entity_poly.entity_id
_entity_poly.type
_entity_poly.pdbx_seq_one_letter_code
_entity_poly.pdbx_strand_id
1 'polypeptide(L)'
;MTMAPTPAVMSTSAPETSGSNNTEINKNDMFEEIKSKFLNEIDKIPTVPPWALIAIAVVAALLILTCCFCIIKKCCCKKKKNKKGKKGKDGFNMKNMQGGEQLTIGILQAADLMSMDSGGTSDPYVKVLLLPDKKKKYDTKVHKKTLNPVFNETFVFKVPYEELGGKTLCMSVYDYDRFSKHDVIGEVKLPMNTIDLGRPIEEWRDLESADQEEVL
;
A
#
# COMPACT_ATOMS: atom_id res chain seq x y z
N MET A 1 -5.42 -41.47 -78.71
CA MET A 1 -4.97 -40.36 -77.85
C MET A 1 -6.22 -39.62 -77.42
N THR A 2 -6.82 -39.96 -76.27
CA THR A 2 -6.72 -39.20 -74.98
C THR A 2 -7.27 -37.77 -75.12
N MET A 3 -8.30 -37.26 -74.44
CA MET A 3 -9.17 -37.65 -73.32
C MET A 3 -10.50 -36.86 -73.44
N ALA A 4 -11.58 -37.38 -72.86
CA ALA A 4 -12.84 -36.67 -72.64
C ALA A 4 -12.78 -35.83 -71.33
N PRO A 5 -13.58 -34.76 -71.19
CA PRO A 5 -13.75 -34.04 -69.92
C PRO A 5 -14.95 -34.57 -69.10
N THR A 6 -14.72 -34.76 -67.81
CA THR A 6 -15.71 -34.79 -66.71
C THR A 6 -16.15 -33.34 -66.38
N PRO A 7 -17.35 -33.05 -65.79
CA PRO A 7 -17.72 -33.58 -64.47
C PRO A 7 -19.19 -33.96 -64.25
N ALA A 8 -19.37 -34.90 -63.33
CA ALA A 8 -20.63 -35.29 -62.72
C ALA A 8 -20.76 -34.70 -61.31
N VAL A 9 -22.02 -34.70 -60.86
CA VAL A 9 -22.65 -33.91 -59.81
C VAL A 9 -22.56 -34.60 -58.44
N MET A 10 -22.41 -33.78 -57.39
CA MET A 10 -22.96 -33.84 -56.02
C MET A 10 -23.15 -35.20 -55.32
N SER A 11 -22.62 -35.35 -54.08
CA SER A 11 -23.44 -35.49 -52.85
C SER A 11 -22.61 -35.78 -51.58
N THR A 12 -23.03 -35.13 -50.48
CA THR A 12 -23.05 -35.55 -49.06
C THR A 12 -21.83 -36.21 -48.41
N SER A 13 -21.39 -35.63 -47.27
CA SER A 13 -21.68 -36.17 -45.92
C SER A 13 -20.97 -35.36 -44.83
N ALA A 14 -21.71 -34.94 -43.80
CA ALA A 14 -21.15 -34.63 -42.48
C ALA A 14 -20.67 -35.92 -41.79
N PRO A 15 -19.76 -35.81 -40.80
CA PRO A 15 -20.21 -36.12 -39.44
C PRO A 15 -19.65 -35.18 -38.36
N GLU A 16 -20.41 -35.13 -37.27
CA GLU A 16 -20.12 -34.50 -35.99
C GLU A 16 -18.90 -35.14 -35.30
N THR A 17 -18.15 -34.39 -34.50
CA THR A 17 -17.63 -34.86 -33.19
C THR A 17 -17.24 -33.68 -32.31
N SER A 18 -17.77 -33.73 -31.10
CA SER A 18 -17.51 -32.99 -29.87
C SER A 18 -16.07 -32.56 -29.57
N GLY A 19 -15.93 -31.41 -28.92
CA GLY A 19 -14.72 -31.03 -28.19
C GLY A 19 -14.91 -29.74 -27.41
N SER A 20 -15.31 -29.87 -26.15
CA SER A 20 -15.32 -28.82 -25.13
C SER A 20 -14.03 -28.00 -25.15
N ASN A 21 -14.10 -26.68 -25.01
CA ASN A 21 -13.01 -25.90 -24.41
C ASN A 21 -13.56 -24.67 -23.70
N ASN A 22 -13.24 -24.61 -22.40
CA ASN A 22 -13.51 -23.51 -21.49
C ASN A 22 -13.03 -22.18 -22.07
N THR A 23 -13.92 -21.19 -22.14
CA THR A 23 -13.54 -19.81 -22.43
C THR A 23 -13.06 -19.17 -21.13
N GLU A 24 -11.81 -19.44 -20.78
CA GLU A 24 -11.04 -18.54 -19.93
C GLU A 24 -10.79 -17.27 -20.77
N ILE A 25 -11.55 -16.20 -20.50
CA ILE A 25 -11.42 -14.94 -21.24
C ILE A 25 -10.06 -14.34 -20.91
N ASN A 26 -9.08 -14.67 -21.74
CA ASN A 26 -7.74 -14.09 -21.70
C ASN A 26 -7.87 -12.62 -22.12
N LYS A 27 -7.47 -11.69 -21.24
CA LYS A 27 -7.51 -10.23 -21.52
C LYS A 27 -6.78 -9.87 -22.83
N ASN A 28 -5.86 -10.72 -23.27
CA ASN A 28 -5.13 -10.57 -24.51
C ASN A 28 -6.02 -10.81 -25.75
N ASP A 29 -6.93 -11.79 -25.72
CA ASP A 29 -7.82 -12.09 -26.85
C ASP A 29 -8.88 -11.00 -27.03
N MET A 30 -9.42 -10.50 -25.90
CA MET A 30 -10.38 -9.40 -25.90
C MET A 30 -9.76 -8.09 -26.41
N PHE A 31 -8.46 -7.88 -26.16
CA PHE A 31 -7.73 -6.71 -26.64
C PHE A 31 -7.42 -6.79 -28.14
N GLU A 32 -7.04 -7.96 -28.65
CA GLU A 32 -6.80 -8.16 -30.09
C GLU A 32 -8.10 -8.09 -30.91
N GLU A 33 -9.24 -8.52 -30.35
CA GLU A 33 -10.54 -8.32 -30.98
C GLU A 33 -10.94 -6.82 -31.05
N ILE A 34 -10.66 -6.05 -30.00
CA ILE A 34 -10.93 -4.60 -29.99
C ILE A 34 -9.97 -3.85 -30.92
N LYS A 35 -8.68 -4.21 -30.95
CA LYS A 35 -7.69 -3.66 -31.88
C LYS A 35 -8.08 -3.92 -33.34
N SER A 36 -8.47 -5.15 -33.65
CA SER A 36 -8.82 -5.54 -35.03
C SER A 36 -10.11 -4.87 -35.51
N LYS A 37 -11.10 -4.66 -34.64
CA LYS A 37 -12.29 -3.86 -34.97
C LYS A 37 -11.94 -2.39 -35.22
N PHE A 38 -11.08 -1.79 -34.40
CA PHE A 38 -10.65 -0.41 -34.57
C PHE A 38 -9.80 -0.18 -35.82
N LEU A 39 -8.86 -1.09 -36.15
CA LEU A 39 -7.97 -0.94 -37.30
C LEU A 39 -8.72 -1.07 -38.64
N ASN A 40 -9.66 -2.01 -38.74
CA ASN A 40 -10.52 -2.17 -39.92
C ASN A 40 -11.41 -0.95 -40.18
N GLU A 41 -11.70 -0.16 -39.14
CA GLU A 41 -12.49 1.07 -39.25
C GLU A 41 -11.61 2.28 -39.63
N ILE A 42 -10.30 2.23 -39.34
CA ILE A 42 -9.31 3.26 -39.74
C ILE A 42 -8.93 3.13 -41.22
N ASP A 43 -8.91 1.92 -41.79
CA ASP A 43 -8.64 1.69 -43.23
C ASP A 43 -9.75 2.21 -44.18
N LYS A 44 -10.92 2.57 -43.65
CA LYS A 44 -12.02 3.17 -44.43
C LYS A 44 -11.89 4.68 -44.65
N ILE A 45 -10.87 5.32 -44.08
CA ILE A 45 -10.65 6.76 -44.21
C ILE A 45 -9.57 6.99 -45.29
N PRO A 46 -9.79 7.85 -46.30
CA PRO A 46 -8.81 8.07 -47.35
C PRO A 46 -7.49 8.58 -46.76
N THR A 47 -6.44 7.78 -46.93
CA THR A 47 -5.02 8.10 -46.81
C THR A 47 -4.72 9.32 -45.93
N VAL A 48 -4.69 9.12 -44.62
CA VAL A 48 -4.08 10.12 -43.72
C VAL A 48 -2.60 10.17 -44.09
N PRO A 49 -2.12 11.29 -44.64
CA PRO A 49 -0.76 11.36 -45.14
C PRO A 49 0.23 11.17 -43.98
N PRO A 50 1.41 10.58 -44.20
CA PRO A 50 2.30 10.10 -43.12
C PRO A 50 2.63 11.14 -42.04
N TRP A 51 2.68 12.42 -42.40
CA TRP A 51 2.89 13.54 -41.46
C TRP A 51 1.78 13.68 -40.40
N ALA A 52 0.52 13.37 -40.74
CA ALA A 52 -0.59 13.45 -39.79
C ALA A 52 -0.53 12.34 -38.72
N LEU A 53 -0.09 11.14 -39.09
CA LEU A 53 0.12 10.03 -38.14
C LEU A 53 1.27 10.33 -37.18
N ILE A 54 2.37 10.90 -37.70
CA ILE A 54 3.50 11.34 -36.88
C ILE A 54 3.06 12.45 -35.93
N ALA A 55 2.24 13.40 -36.39
CA ALA A 55 1.71 14.47 -35.54
C ALA A 55 0.85 13.93 -34.39
N ILE A 56 -0.04 12.97 -34.67
CA ILE A 56 -0.88 12.34 -33.64
C ILE A 56 -0.02 11.55 -32.64
N ALA A 57 0.96 10.78 -33.12
CA ALA A 57 1.88 10.04 -32.25
C ALA A 57 2.70 10.97 -31.35
N VAL A 58 3.19 12.11 -31.88
CA VAL A 58 3.91 13.12 -31.11
C VAL A 58 3.00 13.79 -30.08
N VAL A 59 1.75 14.12 -30.44
CA VAL A 59 0.79 14.70 -29.50
C VAL A 59 0.43 13.70 -28.39
N ALA A 60 0.20 12.44 -28.73
CA ALA A 60 -0.05 11.38 -27.76
C ALA A 60 1.17 11.16 -26.84
N ALA A 61 2.37 11.13 -27.40
CA ALA A 61 3.61 11.03 -26.63
C ALA A 61 3.79 12.24 -25.70
N LEU A 62 3.54 13.47 -26.16
CA LEU A 62 3.60 14.68 -25.34
C LEU A 62 2.51 14.69 -24.24
N LEU A 63 1.31 14.20 -24.50
CA LEU A 63 0.25 14.06 -23.50
C LEU A 63 0.61 12.99 -22.45
N ILE A 64 1.17 11.87 -22.86
CA ILE A 64 1.66 10.83 -21.93
C ILE A 64 2.83 11.38 -21.11
N LEU A 65 3.81 12.04 -21.73
CA LEU A 65 4.99 12.57 -21.06
C LEU A 65 4.62 13.70 -20.08
N THR A 66 3.67 14.57 -20.45
CA THR A 66 3.12 15.58 -19.53
C THR A 66 2.28 14.95 -18.43
N CYS A 67 1.49 13.91 -18.70
CA CYS A 67 0.74 13.18 -17.68
C CYS A 67 1.71 12.47 -16.70
N CYS A 68 2.73 11.78 -17.21
CA CYS A 68 3.81 11.16 -16.43
C CYS A 68 4.56 12.21 -15.61
N PHE A 69 4.93 13.35 -16.19
CA PHE A 69 5.58 14.45 -15.46
C PHE A 69 4.66 15.07 -14.41
N CYS A 70 3.36 15.20 -14.69
CA CYS A 70 2.36 15.69 -13.73
C CYS A 70 2.16 14.70 -12.58
N ILE A 71 2.14 13.39 -12.85
CA ILE A 71 2.08 12.34 -11.85
C ILE A 71 3.37 12.38 -11.02
N ILE A 72 4.56 12.39 -11.63
CA ILE A 72 5.84 12.46 -10.92
C ILE A 72 5.96 13.75 -10.10
N LYS A 73 5.51 14.92 -10.60
CA LYS A 73 5.58 16.18 -9.85
C LYS A 73 4.54 16.26 -8.73
N LYS A 74 3.34 15.69 -8.92
CA LYS A 74 2.29 15.57 -7.89
C LYS A 74 2.65 14.50 -6.85
N CYS A 75 3.39 13.46 -7.25
CA CYS A 75 3.85 12.33 -6.45
C CYS A 75 5.19 12.57 -5.73
N CYS A 76 6.09 13.43 -6.22
CA CYS A 76 7.38 13.65 -5.57
C CYS A 76 7.44 14.95 -4.77
N CYS A 77 6.62 15.98 -5.08
CA CYS A 77 6.85 17.33 -4.55
C CYS A 77 5.69 18.01 -3.82
N LYS A 78 4.69 17.27 -3.30
CA LYS A 78 3.89 17.84 -2.20
C LYS A 78 4.71 17.86 -0.92
N LYS A 79 5.56 18.90 -0.80
CA LYS A 79 5.90 19.53 0.48
C LYS A 79 4.59 19.67 1.26
N LYS A 80 4.36 18.80 2.25
CA LYS A 80 3.36 19.04 3.27
C LYS A 80 3.82 20.28 4.02
N LYS A 81 3.19 21.43 3.75
CA LYS A 81 3.11 22.49 4.74
C LYS A 81 2.45 21.85 5.96
N ASN A 82 3.25 21.60 6.99
CA ASN A 82 2.79 21.10 8.27
C ASN A 82 2.00 22.23 8.95
N LYS A 83 0.73 22.39 8.55
CA LYS A 83 -0.20 23.34 9.16
C LYS A 83 -0.80 22.62 10.36
N LYS A 84 -0.15 22.86 11.50
CA LYS A 84 -0.60 22.70 12.89
C LYS A 84 -1.95 22.01 13.04
N GLY A 85 -1.91 20.77 13.51
CA GLY A 85 -3.07 20.08 14.06
C GLY A 85 -3.84 21.01 15.00
N LYS A 86 -5.15 21.04 14.79
CA LYS A 86 -6.14 21.75 15.59
C LYS A 86 -5.83 21.54 17.08
N LYS A 87 -5.60 22.65 17.80
CA LYS A 87 -5.95 22.72 19.22
C LYS A 87 -7.48 22.58 19.28
N GLY A 88 -7.95 21.35 19.47
CA GLY A 88 -9.24 21.11 20.11
C GLY A 88 -9.16 21.76 21.48
N LYS A 89 -9.83 22.90 21.60
CA LYS A 89 -9.96 23.65 22.85
C LYS A 89 -11.21 23.11 23.54
N ASP A 90 -11.18 21.82 23.85
CA ASP A 90 -12.14 21.24 24.78
C ASP A 90 -11.56 21.47 26.17
N GLY A 91 -12.18 22.43 26.86
CA GLY A 91 -11.89 22.69 28.25
C GLY A 91 -12.22 21.44 29.05
N PHE A 92 -11.18 20.79 29.56
CA PHE A 92 -11.28 20.05 30.81
C PHE A 92 -10.16 20.54 31.71
N ASN A 93 -10.50 21.57 32.48
CA ASN A 93 -9.84 21.85 33.74
C ASN A 93 -10.16 20.67 34.65
N MET A 94 -9.23 19.74 34.78
CA MET A 94 -9.21 18.85 35.93
C MET A 94 -7.77 18.72 36.39
N LYS A 95 -7.47 19.52 37.43
CA LYS A 95 -6.39 19.23 38.35
C LYS A 95 -6.67 17.88 39.00
N ASN A 96 -6.25 16.78 38.38
CA ASN A 96 -5.97 15.55 39.10
C ASN A 96 -4.46 15.35 39.07
N MET A 97 -3.79 16.17 39.88
CA MET A 97 -2.51 15.82 40.47
C MET A 97 -2.84 14.78 41.56
N GLN A 98 -3.17 13.56 41.15
CA GLN A 98 -3.35 12.43 42.05
C GLN A 98 -2.83 11.22 41.29
N GLY A 99 -1.66 10.74 41.73
CA GLY A 99 -0.83 9.79 41.01
C GLY A 99 -1.48 8.42 40.85
N GLY A 100 -1.14 7.75 39.73
CA GLY A 100 -1.23 6.29 39.61
C GLY A 100 -2.05 5.75 38.43
N GLU A 101 -2.87 6.55 37.74
CA GLU A 101 -3.88 6.00 36.80
C GLU A 101 -3.54 6.17 35.30
N GLN A 102 -2.28 6.42 34.97
CA GLN A 102 -1.86 6.66 33.59
C GLN A 102 -0.56 5.94 33.26
N LEU A 103 -0.56 5.16 32.19
CA LEU A 103 0.63 4.53 31.63
C LEU A 103 1.30 5.51 30.66
N THR A 104 2.57 5.82 30.92
CA THR A 104 3.38 6.68 30.05
C THR A 104 4.36 5.81 29.27
N ILE A 105 4.35 5.92 27.95
CA ILE A 105 5.19 5.15 27.03
C ILE A 105 6.05 6.12 26.24
N GLY A 106 7.38 5.97 26.35
CA GLY A 106 8.35 6.74 25.59
C GLY A 106 8.88 5.93 24.42
N ILE A 107 8.81 6.49 23.21
CA ILE A 107 9.48 5.95 22.02
C ILE A 107 10.67 6.86 21.74
N LEU A 108 11.87 6.39 22.08
CA LEU A 108 13.12 7.14 21.94
C LEU A 108 13.64 7.07 20.51
N GLN A 109 14.03 5.88 20.08
CA GLN A 109 14.63 5.65 18.77
C GLN A 109 14.51 4.17 18.38
N ALA A 110 14.70 3.89 17.10
CA ALA A 110 14.93 2.54 16.60
C ALA A 110 16.28 2.50 15.88
N ALA A 111 16.92 1.34 15.87
CA ALA A 111 18.20 1.13 15.23
C ALA A 111 18.14 -0.13 14.36
N ASP A 112 18.98 -0.18 13.32
CA ASP A 112 19.16 -1.35 12.45
C ASP A 112 17.85 -1.89 11.87
N LEU A 113 16.97 -0.99 11.42
CA LEU A 113 15.73 -1.37 10.75
C LEU A 113 16.02 -1.99 9.37
N MET A 114 15.20 -2.98 9.00
CA MET A 114 15.25 -3.58 7.66
C MET A 114 14.81 -2.57 6.61
N SER A 115 15.58 -2.45 5.52
CA SER A 115 15.21 -1.61 4.38
C SER A 115 14.09 -2.29 3.58
N MET A 116 12.89 -1.70 3.57
CA MET A 116 11.76 -2.20 2.78
C MET A 116 11.62 -1.46 1.43
N ASP A 117 12.11 -0.22 1.30
CA ASP A 117 12.03 0.48 0.01
C ASP A 117 13.09 0.00 -0.99
N SER A 118 12.73 0.05 -2.28
CA SER A 118 13.63 -0.16 -3.44
C SER A 118 14.91 0.70 -3.44
N GLY A 119 14.96 1.78 -2.65
CA GLY A 119 16.12 2.66 -2.49
C GLY A 119 17.11 2.23 -1.40
N GLY A 120 16.89 1.11 -0.70
CA GLY A 120 17.72 0.68 0.44
C GLY A 120 17.55 1.55 1.68
N THR A 121 16.48 2.33 1.74
CA THR A 121 16.08 3.13 2.92
C THR A 121 14.66 2.73 3.34
N SER A 122 14.20 3.27 4.46
CA SER A 122 12.78 3.20 4.84
C SER A 122 12.34 4.56 5.38
N ASP A 123 11.04 4.78 5.41
CA ASP A 123 10.35 5.89 6.07
C ASP A 123 9.66 5.39 7.38
N PRO A 124 10.40 4.98 8.43
CA PRO A 124 9.82 4.32 9.59
C PRO A 124 8.95 5.24 10.47
N TYR A 125 7.87 4.65 10.99
CA TYR A 125 7.06 5.18 12.07
C TYR A 125 6.56 4.06 13.00
N VAL A 126 6.29 4.38 14.25
CA VAL A 126 5.85 3.42 15.27
C VAL A 126 4.39 3.68 15.59
N LYS A 127 3.60 2.60 15.57
CA LYS A 127 2.23 2.58 16.07
C LYS A 127 2.21 1.90 17.43
N VAL A 128 1.72 2.62 18.42
CA VAL A 128 1.60 2.16 19.80
C VAL A 128 0.12 1.93 20.11
N LEU A 129 -0.21 0.72 20.53
CA LEU A 129 -1.57 0.32 20.87
C LEU A 129 -1.57 -0.59 22.09
N LEU A 130 -2.67 -0.59 22.85
CA LEU A 130 -2.79 -1.38 24.07
C LEU A 130 -3.90 -2.42 23.89
N LEU A 131 -3.53 -3.68 23.67
CA LEU A 131 -4.49 -4.76 23.51
C LEU A 131 -5.12 -5.15 24.86
N PRO A 132 -6.41 -5.52 24.89
CA PRO A 132 -7.34 -5.69 23.75
C PRO A 132 -7.98 -4.38 23.24
N ASP A 133 -7.72 -3.25 23.88
CA ASP A 133 -8.32 -1.95 23.52
C ASP A 133 -7.69 -1.35 22.24
N LYS A 134 -8.12 -1.85 21.09
CA LYS A 134 -7.70 -1.35 19.76
C LYS A 134 -8.21 0.08 19.46
N LYS A 135 -9.01 0.71 20.32
CA LYS A 135 -9.58 2.05 20.07
C LYS A 135 -8.54 3.15 20.27
N LYS A 136 -7.69 3.03 21.28
CA LYS A 136 -6.62 3.99 21.58
C LYS A 136 -5.35 3.55 20.87
N LYS A 137 -5.01 4.29 19.81
CA LYS A 137 -3.77 4.14 19.04
C LYS A 137 -3.06 5.47 18.96
N TYR A 138 -1.75 5.41 19.09
CA TYR A 138 -0.87 6.56 18.91
C TYR A 138 0.14 6.20 17.82
N ASP A 139 0.38 7.14 16.92
CA ASP A 139 1.37 6.99 15.86
C ASP A 139 2.44 8.06 16.06
N THR A 140 3.71 7.68 15.91
CA THR A 140 4.82 8.64 15.89
C THR A 140 4.88 9.38 14.56
N LYS A 141 5.72 10.40 14.49
CA LYS A 141 6.09 11.05 13.24
C LYS A 141 6.85 10.07 12.35
N VAL A 142 6.56 10.15 11.06
CA VAL A 142 7.31 9.46 10.03
C VAL A 142 8.66 10.14 9.85
N HIS A 143 9.74 9.39 10.02
CA HIS A 143 11.09 9.82 9.69
C HIS A 143 11.45 9.29 8.31
N LYS A 144 11.88 10.16 7.40
CA LYS A 144 12.08 9.77 6.00
C LYS A 144 13.50 9.31 5.71
N LYS A 145 13.63 8.27 4.87
CA LYS A 145 14.90 7.75 4.36
C LYS A 145 15.94 7.51 5.45
N THR A 146 15.55 6.82 6.51
CA THR A 146 16.44 6.49 7.63
C THR A 146 16.13 5.11 8.16
N LEU A 147 17.19 4.34 8.46
CA LEU A 147 17.09 3.06 9.15
C LEU A 147 17.31 3.20 10.67
N ASN A 148 17.68 4.41 11.12
CA ASN A 148 17.95 4.74 12.52
C ASN A 148 17.14 5.99 12.93
N PRO A 149 15.80 5.90 12.99
CA PRO A 149 14.96 7.04 13.36
C PRO A 149 15.06 7.37 14.85
N VAL A 150 15.18 8.67 15.17
CA VAL A 150 15.08 9.19 16.53
C VAL A 150 13.75 9.92 16.69
N PHE A 151 12.80 9.28 17.36
CA PHE A 151 11.44 9.80 17.54
C PHE A 151 11.36 10.79 18.71
N ASN A 152 11.86 10.38 19.88
CA ASN A 152 11.78 11.10 21.15
C ASN A 152 10.34 11.60 21.45
N GLU A 153 9.36 10.70 21.32
CA GLU A 153 7.94 10.98 21.54
C GLU A 153 7.41 10.22 22.75
N THR A 154 6.52 10.85 23.50
CA THR A 154 5.91 10.24 24.70
C THR A 154 4.40 10.23 24.58
N PHE A 155 3.80 9.06 24.84
CA PHE A 155 2.37 8.82 24.79
C PHE A 155 1.84 8.49 26.17
N VAL A 156 0.65 8.99 26.49
CA VAL A 156 0.02 8.79 27.80
C VAL A 156 -1.33 8.10 27.61
N PHE A 157 -1.44 6.89 28.14
CA PHE A 157 -2.67 6.10 28.16
C PHE A 157 -3.33 6.24 29.53
N LYS A 158 -4.54 6.81 29.55
CA LYS A 158 -5.39 6.84 30.75
C LYS A 158 -5.98 5.44 30.98
N VAL A 159 -5.30 4.65 31.80
CA VAL A 159 -5.65 3.26 32.14
C VAL A 159 -5.22 3.01 33.59
N PRO A 160 -6.14 2.58 34.47
CA PRO A 160 -5.82 2.24 35.86
C PRO A 160 -4.84 1.07 35.95
N TYR A 161 -3.98 1.06 36.98
CA TYR A 161 -3.01 -0.02 37.19
C TYR A 161 -3.68 -1.40 37.32
N GLU A 162 -4.85 -1.48 37.93
CA GLU A 162 -5.64 -2.72 38.06
C GLU A 162 -6.01 -3.33 36.70
N GLU A 163 -6.30 -2.49 35.71
CA GLU A 163 -6.61 -2.95 34.35
C GLU A 163 -5.36 -3.24 33.52
N LEU A 164 -4.18 -2.78 33.92
CA LEU A 164 -2.96 -3.00 33.15
C LEU A 164 -2.56 -4.47 33.13
N GLY A 165 -2.75 -5.22 34.21
CA GLY A 165 -2.32 -6.63 34.32
C GLY A 165 -2.88 -7.55 33.21
N GLY A 166 -4.05 -7.24 32.67
CA GLY A 166 -4.68 -7.98 31.56
C GLY A 166 -4.39 -7.42 30.16
N LYS A 167 -3.56 -6.38 30.05
CA LYS A 167 -3.29 -5.67 28.78
C LYS A 167 -1.90 -6.01 28.25
N THR A 168 -1.77 -5.92 26.92
CA THR A 168 -0.50 -6.09 26.22
C THR A 168 -0.21 -4.83 25.42
N LEU A 169 0.90 -4.18 25.73
CA LEU A 169 1.41 -3.06 24.95
C LEU A 169 2.00 -3.61 23.65
N CYS A 170 1.45 -3.20 22.52
CA CYS A 170 1.97 -3.57 21.22
C CYS A 170 2.55 -2.32 20.55
N MET A 171 3.81 -2.41 20.13
CA MET A 171 4.54 -1.38 19.42
C MET A 171 4.94 -1.96 18.06
N SER A 172 4.26 -1.54 17.00
CA SER A 172 4.51 -2.03 15.65
C SER A 172 5.22 -0.95 14.86
N VAL A 173 6.38 -1.29 14.29
CA VAL A 173 7.16 -0.43 13.40
C VAL A 173 6.72 -0.68 11.97
N TYR A 174 6.34 0.39 11.29
CA TYR A 174 5.86 0.36 9.92
C TYR A 174 6.74 1.25 9.04
N ASP A 175 6.86 0.88 7.77
CA ASP A 175 7.39 1.73 6.72
C ASP A 175 6.26 2.55 6.09
N TYR A 176 6.42 3.88 6.07
CA TYR A 176 5.44 4.76 5.46
C TYR A 176 5.63 4.83 3.96
N ASP A 177 4.65 4.26 3.26
CA ASP A 177 4.67 4.21 1.82
C ASP A 177 3.66 5.18 1.19
N ARG A 178 4.12 5.96 0.19
CA ARG A 178 3.28 7.03 -0.38
C ARG A 178 2.30 6.52 -1.45
N PHE A 179 2.64 5.42 -2.11
CA PHE A 179 1.90 4.90 -3.27
C PHE A 179 1.43 3.45 -3.10
N SER A 180 1.68 2.88 -1.92
CA SER A 180 1.47 1.47 -1.58
C SER A 180 0.87 1.34 -0.18
N LYS A 181 0.51 0.10 0.18
CA LYS A 181 0.21 -0.26 1.57
C LYS A 181 1.50 -0.10 2.39
N HIS A 182 1.37 0.37 3.63
CA HIS A 182 2.51 0.49 4.53
C HIS A 182 2.99 -0.91 4.93
N ASP A 183 4.29 -1.17 4.75
CA ASP A 183 4.90 -2.44 5.12
C ASP A 183 5.16 -2.48 6.62
N VAL A 184 5.01 -3.66 7.22
CA VAL A 184 5.37 -3.87 8.63
C VAL A 184 6.82 -4.30 8.67
N ILE A 185 7.66 -3.54 9.35
CA ILE A 185 9.07 -3.89 9.57
C ILE A 185 9.17 -4.92 10.69
N GLY A 186 8.41 -4.72 11.77
CA GLY A 186 8.30 -5.66 12.87
C GLY A 186 7.45 -5.11 14.00
N GLU A 187 7.26 -5.91 15.03
CA GLU A 187 6.47 -5.56 16.20
C GLU A 187 7.11 -6.03 17.50
N VAL A 188 6.76 -5.35 18.59
CA VAL A 188 7.12 -5.72 19.95
C VAL A 188 5.84 -5.83 20.74
N LYS A 189 5.56 -7.02 21.28
CA LYS A 189 4.44 -7.28 22.17
C LYS A 189 4.95 -7.41 23.59
N LEU A 190 4.45 -6.56 24.46
CA LEU A 190 4.92 -6.41 25.82
C LEU A 190 3.73 -6.59 26.77
N PRO A 191 3.56 -7.81 27.32
CA PRO A 191 2.50 -8.05 28.30
C PRO A 191 2.80 -7.23 29.55
N MET A 192 1.87 -6.38 29.96
CA MET A 192 2.10 -5.49 31.10
C MET A 192 2.32 -6.25 32.41
N ASN A 193 1.87 -7.51 32.50
CA ASN A 193 2.09 -8.40 33.63
C ASN A 193 3.58 -8.79 33.83
N THR A 194 4.41 -8.72 32.79
CA THR A 194 5.84 -9.08 32.90
C THR A 194 6.72 -7.88 33.24
N ILE A 195 6.14 -6.69 33.38
CA ILE A 195 6.88 -5.45 33.59
C ILE A 195 6.62 -4.89 34.97
N ASP A 196 7.72 -4.58 35.66
CA ASP A 196 7.68 -3.84 36.92
C ASP A 196 7.48 -2.34 36.65
N LEU A 197 6.23 -1.89 36.68
CA LEU A 197 5.86 -0.49 36.52
C LEU A 197 6.16 0.38 37.77
N GLY A 198 6.81 -0.18 38.80
CA GLY A 198 7.21 0.56 39.99
C GLY A 198 8.34 1.57 39.72
N ARG A 199 9.04 1.43 38.60
CA ARG A 199 10.11 2.34 38.16
C ARG A 199 9.99 2.64 36.67
N PRO A 200 10.45 3.81 36.18
CA PRO A 200 10.62 4.03 34.75
C PRO A 200 11.64 3.02 34.21
N ILE A 201 11.23 2.26 33.20
CA ILE A 201 12.08 1.28 32.51
C ILE A 201 12.39 1.83 31.12
N GLU A 202 13.67 1.85 30.78
CA GLU A 202 14.18 2.20 29.46
C GLU A 202 15.06 1.04 28.98
N GLU A 203 14.58 0.28 28.00
CA GLU A 203 15.26 -0.92 27.54
C GLU A 203 15.07 -1.10 26.02
N TRP A 204 16.10 -1.64 25.37
CA TRP A 204 16.03 -2.03 23.97
C TRP A 204 15.31 -3.36 23.82
N ARG A 205 14.52 -3.46 22.76
CA ARG A 205 13.79 -4.68 22.39
C ARG A 205 13.99 -4.94 20.91
N ASP A 206 14.28 -6.19 20.61
CA ASP A 206 14.34 -6.67 19.23
C ASP A 206 12.93 -6.67 18.63
N LEU A 207 12.85 -6.36 17.34
CA LEU A 207 11.60 -6.42 16.60
C LEU A 207 11.35 -7.86 16.17
N GLU A 208 10.17 -8.38 16.51
CA GLU A 208 9.70 -9.66 16.01
C GLU A 208 9.00 -9.44 14.66
N SER A 209 9.05 -10.46 13.79
CA SER A 209 8.28 -10.43 12.55
C SER A 209 6.79 -10.39 12.90
N ALA A 210 6.09 -9.37 12.43
CA ALA A 210 4.64 -9.32 12.58
C ALA A 210 4.02 -10.36 11.64
N ASP A 211 3.69 -11.52 12.19
CA ASP A 211 2.77 -12.43 11.52
C ASP A 211 1.48 -11.64 11.29
N GLN A 212 1.16 -11.37 10.02
CA GLN A 212 -0.10 -10.76 9.63
C GLN A 212 -1.22 -11.77 9.91
N GLU A 213 -1.51 -12.04 11.17
CA GLU A 213 -2.72 -12.73 11.55
C GLU A 213 -3.84 -11.70 11.40
N GLU A 214 -4.41 -11.67 10.19
CA GLU A 214 -5.75 -11.17 9.94
C GLU A 214 -6.68 -11.84 10.94
N VAL A 215 -6.91 -11.21 12.08
CA VAL A 215 -8.01 -11.58 12.97
C VAL A 215 -9.30 -11.17 12.25
N LEU A 216 -9.81 -12.14 11.48
CA LEU A 216 -11.19 -12.25 10.97
C LEU A 216 -12.22 -11.92 12.06
#